data_AF-A0A432TKH6-F1
#
_entry.id   AF-A0A432TKH6-F1
#
_cell.length_a   1.000
_cell.length_b   1.000
_cell.length_c   1.000
_cell.angle_alpha   90.00
_cell.angle_beta   90.00
_cell.angle_gamma   90.00
#
_symmetry.space_group_name_H-M   'P 1'
#
loop_
_entity.id
_entity.type
_entity.pdbx_description
1 polymer ?
#
loop_
_entity_poly.entity_id
_entity_poly.type
_entity_poly.pdbx_seq_one_letter_code
_entity_poly.pdbx_strand_id
1 'polypeptide(L)'
;MPKVHYYNNAGDEILANDRQSAAFSRYILQIKPGIMFQNHPAFVEKNLALSDDELSSINHLIDFSEIATRELIASDFVHQIKRLANPKLHSPILSLMSEMIVGLDDLNVELKKVKGALDLTQHQISGVKVLDKYRYSIKVNGVQEQFLYWLAMPFFTAVPPEADVFYAQQGL
;
A
#
# COMPACT_ATOMS: atom_id res chain seq x y z
N MET A 1 1.22 -15.51 -11.51
CA MET A 1 0.91 -15.97 -10.14
C MET A 1 2.10 -15.64 -9.24
N PRO A 2 1.87 -15.21 -7.99
CA PRO A 2 2.95 -14.91 -7.06
C PRO A 2 3.73 -16.18 -6.69
N LYS A 3 5.01 -16.02 -6.34
CA LYS A 3 5.82 -17.10 -5.77
C LYS A 3 5.56 -17.15 -4.26
N VAL A 4 5.36 -18.34 -3.70
CA VAL A 4 5.06 -18.52 -2.27
C VAL A 4 6.14 -19.36 -1.62
N HIS A 5 6.68 -18.85 -0.51
CA HIS A 5 7.66 -19.53 0.33
C HIS A 5 7.07 -19.74 1.73
N TYR A 6 7.40 -20.84 2.39
CA TYR A 6 6.82 -21.23 3.68
C TYR A 6 7.89 -21.25 4.75
N TYR A 7 7.56 -20.82 5.97
CA TYR A 7 8.53 -20.68 7.05
C TYR A 7 8.00 -21.28 8.36
N ASN A 8 8.90 -21.88 9.14
CA ASN A 8 8.62 -22.35 10.50
C ASN A 8 8.61 -21.18 11.52
N ASN A 9 8.37 -21.49 12.79
CA ASN A 9 8.38 -20.48 13.87
C ASN A 9 9.76 -19.83 14.12
N ALA A 10 10.85 -20.55 13.82
CA ALA A 10 12.20 -20.02 13.93
C ALA A 10 12.56 -19.07 12.77
N GLY A 11 11.76 -19.05 11.70
CA GLY A 11 11.99 -18.24 10.51
C GLY A 11 12.76 -18.94 9.40
N ASP A 12 13.03 -20.24 9.54
CA ASP A 12 13.67 -21.04 8.49
C ASP A 12 12.67 -21.42 7.42
N GLU A 13 13.11 -21.41 6.17
CA GLU A 13 12.31 -21.85 5.04
C GLU A 13 12.12 -23.37 5.07
N ILE A 14 10.89 -23.81 4.84
CA ILE A 14 10.51 -25.24 4.78
C ILE A 14 10.03 -25.62 3.38
N LEU A 15 10.06 -26.91 3.09
CA LEU A 15 9.63 -27.43 1.80
C LEU A 15 8.12 -27.25 1.61
N ALA A 16 7.70 -27.01 0.37
CA ALA A 16 6.28 -26.82 0.03
C ALA A 16 5.41 -28.04 0.37
N ASN A 17 5.98 -29.26 0.41
CA ASN A 17 5.27 -30.46 0.82
C ASN A 17 4.88 -30.43 2.31
N ASP A 18 5.66 -29.72 3.12
CA ASP A 18 5.46 -29.58 4.57
C ASP A 18 4.71 -28.28 4.91
N ARG A 19 4.15 -27.59 3.92
CA ARG A 19 3.55 -26.26 4.09
C ARG A 19 2.50 -26.21 5.19
N GLN A 20 1.76 -27.29 5.45
CA GLN A 20 0.69 -27.29 6.45
C GLN A 20 1.20 -27.02 7.88
N SER A 21 2.49 -27.24 8.16
CA SER A 21 3.11 -26.87 9.44
C SER A 21 3.77 -25.48 9.43
N ALA A 22 3.61 -24.70 8.36
CA ALA A 22 4.20 -23.37 8.24
C ALA A 22 3.57 -22.42 9.27
N ALA A 23 4.42 -21.74 10.04
CA ALA A 23 4.01 -20.63 10.88
C ALA A 23 3.73 -19.37 10.06
N PHE A 24 4.41 -19.23 8.92
CA PHE A 24 4.24 -18.08 8.02
C PHE A 24 4.35 -18.49 6.56
N SER A 25 3.67 -17.72 5.70
CA SER A 25 3.86 -17.77 4.25
C SER A 25 4.32 -16.42 3.73
N ARG A 26 5.26 -16.38 2.80
CA ARG A 26 5.71 -15.17 2.10
C ARG A 26 5.32 -15.23 0.64
N TYR A 27 4.50 -14.29 0.23
CA TYR A 27 4.08 -14.09 -1.15
C TYR A 27 5.01 -13.07 -1.79
N ILE A 28 5.68 -13.42 -2.87
CA ILE A 28 6.48 -12.53 -3.70
C ILE A 28 5.67 -12.21 -4.95
N LEU A 29 5.29 -10.94 -5.08
CA LEU A 29 4.52 -10.42 -6.20
C LEU A 29 5.46 -9.72 -7.17
N GLN A 30 5.25 -9.97 -8.46
CA GLN A 30 5.96 -9.30 -9.54
C GLN A 30 4.95 -8.51 -10.36
N ILE A 31 5.22 -7.21 -10.49
CA ILE A 31 4.39 -6.30 -11.27
C ILE A 31 4.93 -6.21 -12.70
N LYS A 32 4.04 -5.91 -13.64
CA LYS A 32 4.42 -5.75 -15.05
C LYS A 32 5.11 -4.39 -15.22
N PRO A 33 6.34 -4.34 -15.77
CA PRO A 33 7.03 -3.08 -16.05
C PRO A 33 6.31 -2.21 -17.08
N GLY A 34 6.56 -0.90 -17.04
CA GLY A 34 6.10 0.07 -18.04
C GLY A 34 4.60 0.40 -17.97
N ILE A 35 3.92 0.03 -16.89
CA ILE A 35 2.55 0.49 -16.63
C ILE A 35 2.63 1.92 -16.10
N MET A 36 1.91 2.85 -16.76
CA MET A 36 1.80 4.23 -16.32
C MET A 36 0.51 4.44 -15.55
N PHE A 37 0.51 5.31 -14.55
CA PHE A 37 -0.73 5.85 -14.01
C PHE A 37 -1.43 6.74 -15.06
N GLN A 38 -2.73 6.95 -14.88
CA GLN A 38 -3.45 7.95 -15.65
C GLN A 38 -2.84 9.34 -15.39
N ASN A 39 -2.78 10.19 -16.42
CA ASN A 39 -2.35 11.58 -16.22
C ASN A 39 -3.25 12.26 -15.18
N HIS A 40 -2.64 12.86 -14.17
CA HIS A 40 -3.36 13.41 -13.02
C HIS A 40 -2.62 14.64 -12.45
N PRO A 41 -3.34 15.65 -11.93
CA PRO A 41 -2.72 16.81 -11.27
C PRO A 41 -1.82 16.45 -10.08
N ALA A 42 -2.15 15.37 -9.37
CA ALA A 42 -1.36 14.87 -8.23
C ALA A 42 0.08 14.49 -8.58
N PHE A 43 0.40 14.21 -9.85
CA PHE A 43 1.78 13.90 -10.26
C PHE A 43 2.63 15.15 -10.56
N VAL A 44 2.07 16.35 -10.35
CA VAL A 44 2.80 17.61 -10.51
C VAL A 44 3.15 18.16 -9.13
N GLU A 45 4.44 18.28 -8.83
CA GLU A 45 4.95 18.65 -7.49
C GLU A 45 4.35 19.96 -6.96
N LYS A 46 4.21 20.97 -7.83
CA LYS A 46 3.63 22.28 -7.44
C LYS A 46 2.17 22.18 -6.98
N ASN A 47 1.44 21.13 -7.38
CA ASN A 47 0.04 20.93 -7.02
C ASN A 47 -0.13 20.20 -5.67
N LEU A 48 0.97 19.80 -5.00
CA LEU A 48 0.92 19.04 -3.76
C LEU A 48 0.90 19.91 -2.50
N ALA A 49 1.15 21.22 -2.63
CA ALA A 49 1.21 22.16 -1.52
C ALA A 49 0.73 23.55 -1.97
N LEU A 50 -0.54 23.64 -2.36
CA LEU A 50 -1.20 24.87 -2.76
C LEU A 50 -1.62 25.70 -1.53
N SER A 51 -1.61 27.01 -1.69
CA SER A 51 -2.17 27.95 -0.72
C SER A 51 -3.70 27.94 -0.74
N ASP A 52 -4.32 28.42 0.34
CA ASP A 52 -5.78 28.56 0.43
C ASP A 52 -6.35 29.42 -0.71
N ASP A 53 -5.62 30.47 -1.12
CA ASP A 53 -6.02 31.34 -2.23
C ASP A 53 -6.01 30.59 -3.57
N GLU A 54 -4.99 29.78 -3.83
CA GLU A 54 -4.91 28.95 -5.04
C GLU A 54 -6.03 27.90 -5.05
N LEU A 55 -6.26 27.22 -3.92
CA LEU A 55 -7.32 26.22 -3.77
C LEU A 55 -8.71 26.83 -3.93
N SER A 56 -8.93 28.06 -3.48
CA SER A 56 -10.23 28.75 -3.63
C SER A 56 -10.68 28.93 -5.08
N SER A 57 -9.73 28.90 -6.02
CA SER A 57 -10.00 29.01 -7.45
C SER A 57 -10.26 27.67 -8.15
N ILE A 58 -10.07 26.55 -7.45
CA ILE A 58 -10.16 25.19 -8.00
C ILE A 58 -11.46 24.54 -7.53
N ASN A 59 -12.32 24.15 -8.48
CA ASN A 59 -13.58 23.45 -8.22
C ASN A 59 -13.60 22.04 -8.84
N HIS A 60 -12.83 21.83 -9.90
CA HIS A 60 -12.76 20.60 -10.66
C HIS A 60 -11.31 20.22 -10.97
N LEU A 61 -11.04 18.93 -11.16
CA LEU A 61 -9.69 18.46 -11.56
C LEU A 61 -9.20 19.06 -12.88
N ILE A 62 -10.10 19.52 -13.75
CA ILE A 62 -9.77 20.16 -15.02
C ILE A 62 -9.27 21.61 -14.85
N ASP A 63 -9.46 22.21 -13.68
CA ASP A 63 -9.01 23.58 -13.39
C ASP A 63 -7.49 23.65 -13.17
N PHE A 64 -6.84 22.50 -12.95
CA PHE A 64 -5.39 22.40 -12.88
C PHE A 64 -4.77 22.54 -14.28
N SER A 65 -3.91 23.54 -14.43
CA SER A 65 -3.23 23.85 -15.70
C SER A 65 -2.24 22.78 -16.16
N GLU A 66 -1.74 21.95 -15.24
CA GLU A 66 -0.75 20.93 -15.53
C GLU A 66 -1.18 19.57 -14.97
N ILE A 67 -0.98 18.54 -15.79
CA ILE A 67 -1.13 17.14 -15.42
C ILE A 67 0.15 16.41 -15.80
N ALA A 68 0.53 15.42 -15.00
CA ALA A 68 1.68 14.57 -15.26
C ALA A 68 1.32 13.11 -15.00
N THR A 69 2.26 12.22 -15.28
CA THR A 69 2.16 10.80 -14.94
C THR A 69 3.54 10.26 -14.59
N ARG A 70 3.57 9.15 -13.87
CA ARG A 70 4.77 8.34 -13.67
C ARG A 70 4.44 6.86 -13.79
N GLU A 71 5.50 6.07 -13.89
CA GLU A 71 5.41 4.62 -13.88
C GLU A 71 4.88 4.13 -12.51
N LEU A 72 4.00 3.14 -12.57
CA LEU A 72 3.51 2.38 -11.43
C LEU A 72 4.58 1.35 -11.04
N ILE A 73 4.97 1.38 -9.77
CA ILE A 73 6.07 0.57 -9.22
C ILE A 73 5.65 -0.17 -7.94
N ALA A 74 6.50 -1.08 -7.47
CA ALA A 74 6.18 -1.97 -6.35
C ALA A 74 5.88 -1.21 -5.04
N SER A 75 6.50 -0.05 -4.83
CA SER A 75 6.23 0.79 -3.64
C SER A 75 4.80 1.32 -3.60
N ASP A 76 4.12 1.47 -4.73
CA ASP A 76 2.71 1.95 -4.79
C ASP A 76 1.74 0.90 -4.24
N PHE A 77 2.03 -0.39 -4.47
CA PHE A 77 1.29 -1.48 -3.85
C PHE A 77 1.54 -1.53 -2.34
N VAL A 78 2.80 -1.39 -1.93
CA VAL A 78 3.15 -1.38 -0.51
C VAL A 78 2.49 -0.19 0.20
N HIS A 79 2.45 0.99 -0.44
CA HIS A 79 1.75 2.16 0.06
C HIS A 79 0.25 1.89 0.22
N GLN A 80 -0.42 1.31 -0.78
CA GLN A 80 -1.82 0.91 -0.64
C GLN A 80 -2.06 -0.03 0.55
N ILE A 81 -1.16 -0.98 0.81
CA ILE A 81 -1.32 -1.88 1.95
C ILE A 81 -1.21 -1.11 3.27
N LYS A 82 -0.32 -0.10 3.36
CA LYS A 82 -0.27 0.81 4.53
C LYS A 82 -1.56 1.61 4.68
N ARG A 83 -2.21 2.01 3.59
CA ARG A 83 -3.50 2.73 3.63
C ARG A 83 -4.60 1.91 4.30
N LEU A 84 -4.56 0.58 4.25
CA LEU A 84 -5.50 -0.27 5.00
C LEU A 84 -5.43 -0.01 6.50
N ALA A 85 -4.23 0.24 7.03
CA ALA A 85 -3.98 0.55 8.43
C ALA A 85 -4.16 2.04 8.77
N ASN A 86 -4.42 2.92 7.80
CA ASN A 86 -4.62 4.35 8.07
C ASN A 86 -5.94 4.58 8.82
N PRO A 87 -5.91 5.06 10.09
CA PRO A 87 -7.11 5.24 10.89
C PRO A 87 -8.07 6.30 10.33
N LYS A 88 -7.59 7.24 9.52
CA LYS A 88 -8.42 8.28 8.88
C LYS A 88 -9.26 7.73 7.71
N LEU A 89 -8.87 6.59 7.14
CA LEU A 89 -9.57 5.99 5.99
C LEU A 89 -10.65 4.98 6.39
N HIS A 90 -10.70 4.58 7.68
CA HIS A 90 -11.70 3.63 8.20
C HIS A 90 -11.91 2.39 7.32
N SER A 91 -10.81 1.74 6.90
CA SER A 91 -10.88 0.60 5.99
C SER A 91 -11.74 -0.54 6.57
N PRO A 92 -12.79 -1.01 5.86
CA PRO A 92 -13.74 -2.00 6.38
C PRO A 92 -13.14 -3.40 6.52
N ILE A 93 -12.00 -3.66 5.87
CA ILE A 93 -11.33 -4.96 5.88
C ILE A 93 -10.10 -5.00 6.79
N LEU A 94 -9.80 -3.90 7.50
CA LEU A 94 -8.59 -3.79 8.32
C LEU A 94 -8.49 -4.96 9.31
N SER A 95 -9.54 -5.20 10.11
CA SER A 95 -9.51 -6.26 11.12
C SER A 95 -9.18 -7.64 10.51
N LEU A 96 -9.81 -7.99 9.39
CA LEU A 96 -9.56 -9.25 8.70
C LEU A 96 -8.12 -9.31 8.15
N MET A 97 -7.63 -8.23 7.55
CA MET A 97 -6.26 -8.20 7.03
C MET A 97 -5.21 -8.18 8.13
N SER A 98 -5.51 -7.60 9.30
CA SER A 98 -4.64 -7.58 10.49
C SER A 98 -4.40 -8.98 11.06
N GLU A 99 -5.40 -9.86 11.01
CA GLU A 99 -5.23 -11.27 11.40
C GLU A 99 -4.29 -12.03 10.45
N MET A 100 -4.26 -11.63 9.17
CA MET A 100 -3.50 -12.32 8.14
C MET A 100 -2.08 -11.75 7.97
N ILE A 101 -1.92 -10.45 7.80
CA ILE A 101 -0.66 -9.79 7.40
C ILE A 101 0.15 -9.45 8.65
N VAL A 102 1.38 -9.97 8.69
CA VAL A 102 2.30 -9.74 9.82
C VAL A 102 2.60 -8.25 9.96
N GLY A 103 2.26 -7.67 11.12
CA GLY A 103 2.55 -6.28 11.48
C GLY A 103 1.57 -5.23 10.96
N LEU A 104 0.46 -5.61 10.32
CA LEU A 104 -0.53 -4.63 9.85
C LEU A 104 -1.30 -3.97 11.01
N ASP A 105 -1.64 -4.75 12.04
CA ASP A 105 -2.30 -4.21 13.25
C ASP A 105 -1.37 -3.28 14.04
N ASP A 106 -0.10 -3.69 14.18
CA ASP A 106 0.94 -2.87 14.82
C ASP A 106 1.06 -1.50 14.15
N LEU A 107 1.05 -1.48 12.81
CA LEU A 107 1.04 -0.23 12.05
C LEU A 107 -0.22 0.59 12.35
N ASN A 108 -1.42 0.00 12.41
CA ASN A 108 -2.62 0.75 12.75
C ASN A 108 -2.53 1.40 14.15
N VAL A 109 -2.02 0.67 15.13
CA VAL A 109 -1.79 1.18 16.49
C VAL A 109 -0.76 2.31 16.51
N GLU A 110 0.29 2.21 15.71
CA GLU A 110 1.29 3.27 15.52
C GLU A 110 0.66 4.53 14.92
N LEU A 111 -0.05 4.39 13.78
CA LEU A 111 -0.62 5.51 13.04
C LEU A 111 -1.69 6.27 13.84
N LYS A 112 -2.42 5.59 14.74
CA LYS A 112 -3.37 6.25 15.67
C LYS A 112 -2.70 7.24 16.63
N LYS A 113 -1.39 7.12 16.87
CA LYS A 113 -0.64 8.00 17.77
C LYS A 113 -0.07 9.23 17.06
N VAL A 114 -0.02 9.21 15.73
CA VAL A 114 0.50 10.33 14.93
C VAL A 114 -0.45 11.51 15.01
N LYS A 115 0.08 12.68 15.36
CA LYS A 115 -0.67 13.95 15.41
C LYS A 115 -0.37 14.76 14.15
N GLY A 116 -1.40 15.37 13.57
CA GLY A 116 -1.26 16.23 12.40
C GLY A 116 -1.31 15.47 11.07
N ALA A 117 -0.50 15.93 10.10
CA ALA A 117 -0.37 15.32 8.78
C ALA A 117 0.25 13.91 8.91
N LEU A 118 -0.29 12.96 8.14
CA LEU A 118 0.14 11.55 8.19
C LEU A 118 0.80 11.17 6.87
N ASP A 119 2.12 11.10 6.86
CA ASP A 119 2.90 10.61 5.71
C ASP A 119 3.18 9.10 5.87
N LEU A 120 2.36 8.27 5.21
CA LEU A 120 2.51 6.81 5.23
C LEU A 120 3.84 6.32 4.63
N THR A 121 4.55 7.15 3.84
CA THR A 121 5.84 6.75 3.26
C THR A 121 6.91 6.56 4.34
N GLN A 122 6.79 7.25 5.48
CA GLN A 122 7.71 7.16 6.62
C GLN A 122 7.49 5.92 7.52
N HIS A 123 6.36 5.24 7.36
CA HIS A 123 5.99 4.10 8.20
C HIS A 123 6.22 2.77 7.49
N GLN A 124 6.40 1.68 8.25
CA GLN A 124 6.69 0.36 7.68
C GLN A 124 5.75 -0.70 8.26
N ILE A 125 5.51 -1.76 7.50
CA ILE A 125 4.81 -2.96 7.96
C ILE A 125 5.87 -4.07 8.03
N SER A 126 6.06 -4.68 9.19
CA SER A 126 7.13 -5.68 9.38
C SER A 126 7.05 -6.86 8.40
N GLY A 127 5.82 -7.24 8.01
CA GLY A 127 5.55 -8.28 7.02
C GLY A 127 5.57 -7.85 5.56
N VAL A 128 5.63 -6.55 5.22
CA VAL A 128 5.54 -6.09 3.83
C VAL A 128 6.81 -5.36 3.43
N LYS A 129 7.42 -5.77 2.32
CA LYS A 129 8.71 -5.23 1.86
C LYS A 129 8.73 -5.00 0.37
N VAL A 130 9.27 -3.86 -0.06
CA VAL A 130 9.73 -3.67 -1.44
C VAL A 130 11.03 -4.45 -1.60
N LEU A 131 11.11 -5.29 -2.62
CA LEU A 131 12.31 -6.08 -2.94
C LEU A 131 13.14 -5.37 -4.02
N ASP A 132 12.46 -4.80 -5.01
CA ASP A 132 13.02 -3.90 -6.02
C ASP A 132 11.88 -3.12 -6.70
N LYS A 133 12.20 -2.38 -7.78
CA LYS A 133 11.25 -1.56 -8.53
C LYS A 133 9.98 -2.30 -8.94
N TYR A 134 10.06 -3.59 -9.25
CA TYR A 134 8.95 -4.39 -9.79
C TYR A 134 8.56 -5.59 -8.92
N ARG A 135 9.15 -5.73 -7.73
CA ARG A 135 8.84 -6.84 -6.82
C ARG A 135 8.65 -6.36 -5.40
N TYR A 136 7.64 -6.91 -4.75
CA TYR A 136 7.40 -6.74 -3.32
C TYR A 136 6.97 -8.06 -2.70
N SER A 137 7.11 -8.17 -1.38
CA SER A 137 6.71 -9.34 -0.63
C SER A 137 5.71 -9.01 0.47
N ILE A 138 4.78 -9.92 0.72
CA ILE A 138 3.86 -9.89 1.87
C ILE A 138 4.03 -11.19 2.67
N LYS A 139 4.35 -11.07 3.95
CA LYS A 139 4.41 -12.16 4.92
C LYS A 139 3.06 -12.23 5.63
N VAL A 140 2.46 -13.41 5.64
CA VAL A 140 1.20 -13.71 6.32
C VAL A 140 1.36 -14.81 7.35
N ASN A 141 0.46 -14.83 8.34
CA ASN A 141 0.37 -15.85 9.37
C ASN A 141 -0.16 -17.17 8.79
N GLY A 142 0.53 -18.28 9.05
CA GLY A 142 0.17 -19.63 8.64
C GLY A 142 0.17 -19.85 7.12
N VAL A 143 -0.59 -20.86 6.68
CA VAL A 143 -0.95 -21.08 5.28
C VAL A 143 -2.32 -20.48 5.03
N GLN A 144 -2.36 -19.42 4.24
CA GLN A 144 -3.60 -18.73 3.89
C GLN A 144 -3.94 -18.97 2.42
N GLU A 145 -4.57 -20.11 2.10
CA GLU A 145 -4.90 -20.46 0.70
C GLU A 145 -5.80 -19.41 0.03
N GLN A 146 -6.69 -18.80 0.82
CA GLN A 146 -7.58 -17.74 0.36
C GLN A 146 -6.89 -16.39 0.08
N PHE A 147 -5.69 -16.17 0.61
CA PHE A 147 -4.99 -14.88 0.50
C PHE A 147 -4.71 -14.49 -0.96
N LEU A 148 -4.49 -15.47 -1.83
CA LEU A 148 -4.32 -15.23 -3.25
C LEU A 148 -5.54 -14.54 -3.89
N TYR A 149 -6.75 -14.89 -3.46
CA TYR A 149 -7.98 -14.25 -3.96
C TYR A 149 -8.16 -12.85 -3.39
N TRP A 150 -7.76 -12.63 -2.13
CA TRP A 150 -7.74 -11.29 -1.53
C TRP A 150 -6.83 -10.34 -2.32
N LEU A 151 -5.67 -10.80 -2.79
CA LEU A 151 -4.74 -10.02 -3.62
C LEU A 151 -5.33 -9.58 -4.97
N ALA A 152 -6.40 -10.21 -5.44
CA ALA A 152 -7.10 -9.83 -6.67
C ALA A 152 -8.20 -8.76 -6.44
N MET A 153 -8.47 -8.39 -5.20
CA MET A 153 -9.54 -7.46 -4.86
C MET A 153 -9.08 -6.00 -4.95
N PRO A 154 -9.99 -5.03 -5.21
CA PRO A 154 -9.63 -3.64 -5.48
C PRO A 154 -8.82 -2.93 -4.38
N PHE A 155 -8.97 -3.33 -3.12
CA PHE A 155 -8.23 -2.72 -2.01
C PHE A 155 -6.74 -3.12 -1.96
N PHE A 156 -6.28 -4.04 -2.80
CA PHE A 156 -4.86 -4.31 -3.06
C PHE A 156 -4.36 -3.68 -4.36
N THR A 157 -5.17 -2.90 -5.06
CA THR A 157 -4.73 -2.14 -6.25
C THR A 157 -3.84 -0.98 -5.85
N ALA A 158 -2.72 -0.79 -6.54
CA ALA A 158 -1.76 0.27 -6.26
C ALA A 158 -2.40 1.67 -6.18
N VAL A 159 -1.98 2.45 -5.19
CA VAL A 159 -2.30 3.87 -5.04
C VAL A 159 -1.00 4.64 -4.86
N PRO A 160 -0.75 5.70 -5.65
CA PRO A 160 0.44 6.50 -5.54
C PRO A 160 0.39 7.37 -4.26
N PRO A 161 1.47 7.48 -3.47
CA PRO A 161 1.52 8.37 -2.31
C PRO A 161 1.15 9.82 -2.63
N GLU A 162 1.49 10.29 -3.82
CA GLU A 162 1.20 11.64 -4.31
C GLU A 162 -0.30 11.94 -4.32
N ALA A 163 -1.15 10.94 -4.58
CA ALA A 163 -2.60 11.12 -4.52
C ALA A 163 -3.08 11.37 -3.08
N ASP A 164 -2.53 10.66 -2.09
CA ASP A 164 -2.90 10.90 -0.68
C ASP A 164 -2.45 12.30 -0.24
N VAL A 165 -1.27 12.78 -0.68
CA VAL A 165 -0.81 14.16 -0.40
C VAL A 165 -1.71 15.18 -1.07
N PHE A 166 -2.00 14.99 -2.36
CA PHE A 166 -2.83 15.89 -3.15
C PHE A 166 -4.23 16.06 -2.55
N TYR A 167 -4.94 14.97 -2.24
CA TYR A 167 -6.29 15.00 -1.67
C TYR A 167 -6.34 15.26 -0.16
N ALA A 168 -5.19 15.38 0.51
CA ALA A 168 -5.17 15.80 1.92
C ALA A 168 -5.23 17.32 2.10
N GLN A 169 -5.08 18.10 1.02
CA GLN A 169 -5.19 19.56 1.05
C GLN A 169 -6.63 19.99 1.36
N GLN A 170 -6.79 20.95 2.25
CA GLN A 170 -8.11 21.40 2.70
C GLN A 170 -8.81 22.18 1.58
N GLY A 171 -9.89 21.62 1.03
CA GLY A 171 -10.65 22.21 -0.08
C GLY A 171 -10.70 21.35 -1.34
N LEU A 172 -9.94 20.24 -1.37
CA LEU A 172 -10.04 19.19 -2.40
C LEU A 172 -10.86 17.97 -1.94
#